data_AF-A0A9Q3H0Q6-F1
#
_entry.id   AF-A0A9Q3H0Q6-F1
#
_cell.length_a   1.000
_cell.length_b   1.000
_cell.length_c   1.000
_cell.angle_alpha   90.00
_cell.angle_beta   90.00
_cell.angle_gamma   90.00
#
_symmetry.space_group_name_H-M   'P 1'
#
loop_
_entity.id
_entity.type
_entity.pdbx_description
1 polymer ?
#
loop_
_entity_poly.entity_id
_entity_poly.type
_entity_poly.pdbx_seq_one_letter_code
_entity_poly.pdbx_strand_id
1 'polypeptide(L)'
;MIDFSIKYVVASLARLGIHCWAPDPNEASNTLYNKACRVSALQKFCQIAISGAYEYMNINLVYLENIQILTDVYNHFVNWYMAQQFKKEAKEAGKNAKDKERRAVLRYRLRLKNLWYTFAVANGFPNRYQIILADPKAHRNDEFDPISNKYMIKKLECGSEKATIFMRRFNEEIVKAESTSRKKSQRC
;
A
#
# COMPACT_ATOMS: atom_id res chain seq x y z
N MET A 1 12.10 6.08 -21.29
CA MET A 1 12.71 4.73 -21.23
C MET A 1 11.67 3.62 -20.99
N ILE A 2 10.69 3.78 -20.09
CA ILE A 2 9.63 2.79 -19.80
C ILE A 2 8.78 2.41 -21.03
N ASP A 3 8.50 3.38 -21.92
CA ASP A 3 7.66 3.15 -23.11
C ASP A 3 8.27 2.16 -24.13
N PHE A 4 9.59 2.14 -24.30
CA PHE A 4 10.26 1.20 -25.20
C PHE A 4 10.21 -0.24 -24.67
N SER A 5 10.50 -0.44 -23.38
CA SER A 5 10.49 -1.77 -22.76
C SER A 5 9.10 -2.40 -22.81
N ILE A 6 8.04 -1.61 -22.61
CA ILE A 6 6.65 -2.10 -22.73
C ILE A 6 6.34 -2.53 -24.17
N LYS A 7 6.66 -1.69 -25.17
CA LYS A 7 6.47 -2.02 -26.60
C LYS A 7 7.25 -3.28 -26.99
N TYR A 8 8.48 -3.42 -26.49
CA TYR A 8 9.31 -4.60 -26.70
C TYR A 8 8.70 -5.89 -26.11
N VAL A 9 8.16 -5.82 -24.88
CA VAL A 9 7.48 -6.96 -24.25
C VAL A 9 6.26 -7.37 -25.05
N VAL A 10 5.40 -6.42 -25.42
CA VAL A 10 4.18 -6.69 -26.21
C VAL A 10 4.54 -7.31 -27.56
N ALA A 11 5.49 -6.73 -28.30
CA ALA A 11 5.94 -7.27 -29.58
C ALA A 11 6.54 -8.68 -29.44
N SER A 12 7.27 -8.93 -28.35
CA SER A 12 7.86 -10.25 -28.08
C SER A 12 6.80 -11.31 -27.76
N LEU A 13 5.80 -10.96 -26.96
CA LEU A 13 4.69 -11.86 -26.62
C LEU A 13 3.85 -12.18 -27.87
N ALA A 14 3.61 -11.18 -28.72
CA ALA A 14 2.91 -11.38 -30.00
C ALA A 14 3.63 -12.37 -30.91
N ARG A 15 4.97 -12.35 -30.99
CA ARG A 15 5.75 -13.36 -31.74
C ARG A 15 5.61 -14.77 -31.19
N LEU A 16 5.34 -14.91 -29.89
CA LEU A 16 5.08 -16.19 -29.23
C LEU A 16 3.61 -16.64 -29.38
N GLY A 17 2.78 -15.90 -30.11
CA GLY A 17 1.33 -16.15 -30.22
C GLY A 17 0.54 -15.77 -28.98
N ILE A 18 1.15 -15.07 -28.01
CA ILE A 18 0.50 -14.61 -26.77
C ILE A 18 -0.01 -13.20 -27.02
N HIS A 19 -1.28 -13.08 -27.41
CA HIS A 19 -1.93 -11.78 -27.64
C HIS A 19 -2.27 -11.05 -26.34
N CYS A 20 -2.60 -11.78 -25.29
CA CYS A 20 -2.77 -11.28 -23.94
C CYS A 20 -2.01 -12.16 -22.96
N TRP A 21 -1.16 -11.56 -22.14
CA TRP A 21 -0.56 -12.28 -21.04
C TRP A 21 -1.59 -12.37 -19.91
N ALA A 22 -2.19 -13.56 -19.75
CA ALA A 22 -3.27 -13.79 -18.79
C ALA A 22 -3.19 -15.22 -18.22
N PRO A 23 -2.28 -15.50 -17.26
CA PRO A 23 -2.25 -16.80 -16.58
C PRO A 23 -3.64 -17.13 -16.01
N ASP A 24 -4.05 -18.39 -16.11
CA ASP A 24 -5.35 -18.84 -15.58
C ASP A 24 -5.22 -19.17 -14.08
N PRO A 25 -5.87 -18.39 -13.18
CA PRO A 25 -5.83 -18.63 -11.74
C PRO A 25 -6.73 -19.79 -11.28
N ASN A 26 -7.56 -20.35 -12.16
CA ASN A 26 -8.43 -21.49 -11.86
C ASN A 26 -7.73 -22.83 -12.14
N GLU A 27 -6.77 -22.84 -13.05
CA GLU A 27 -5.97 -24.01 -13.37
C GLU A 27 -4.78 -24.20 -12.42
N ALA A 28 -4.23 -25.40 -12.43
CA ALA A 28 -2.99 -25.69 -11.72
C ALA A 28 -1.81 -24.89 -12.32
N SER A 29 -0.86 -24.51 -11.48
CA SER A 29 0.33 -23.75 -11.90
C SER A 29 1.23 -24.48 -12.91
N ASN A 30 1.05 -25.79 -13.05
CA ASN A 30 1.85 -26.67 -13.89
C ASN A 30 1.19 -27.01 -15.24
N THR A 31 0.03 -26.45 -15.58
CA THR A 31 -0.57 -26.59 -16.92
C THR A 31 0.34 -25.98 -17.98
N LEU A 32 0.25 -26.46 -19.21
CA LEU A 32 1.13 -26.02 -20.31
C LEU A 32 1.01 -24.50 -20.54
N TYR A 33 -0.21 -23.99 -20.52
CA TYR A 33 -0.49 -22.57 -20.68
C TYR A 33 0.12 -21.72 -19.55
N ASN A 34 -0.14 -22.07 -18.29
CA ASN A 34 0.42 -21.35 -17.14
C ASN A 34 1.96 -21.40 -17.09
N LYS A 35 2.55 -22.52 -17.50
CA LYS A 35 4.01 -22.64 -17.68
C LYS A 35 4.53 -21.71 -18.77
N ALA A 36 3.85 -21.64 -19.93
CA ALA A 36 4.21 -20.72 -21.01
C ALA A 36 4.12 -19.24 -20.57
N CYS A 37 3.07 -18.86 -19.83
CA CYS A 37 2.95 -17.54 -19.24
C CYS A 37 4.09 -17.24 -18.25
N ARG A 38 4.49 -18.23 -17.43
CA ARG A 38 5.61 -18.06 -16.49
C ARG A 38 6.93 -17.88 -17.20
N VAL A 39 7.26 -18.77 -18.13
CA VAL A 39 8.53 -18.73 -18.87
C VAL A 39 8.64 -17.42 -19.64
N SER A 40 7.58 -17.01 -20.35
CA SER A 40 7.56 -15.73 -21.06
C SER A 40 7.74 -14.53 -20.10
N ALA A 41 7.05 -14.49 -18.97
CA ALA A 41 7.21 -13.42 -17.98
C ALA A 41 8.62 -13.35 -17.40
N LEU A 42 9.18 -14.48 -16.97
CA LEU A 42 10.52 -14.53 -16.37
C LEU A 42 11.62 -14.16 -17.37
N GLN A 43 11.54 -14.68 -18.60
CA GLN A 43 12.49 -14.32 -19.66
C GLN A 43 12.47 -12.82 -19.93
N LYS A 44 11.28 -12.22 -20.01
CA LYS A 44 11.14 -10.78 -20.28
C LYS A 44 11.60 -9.94 -19.09
N PHE A 45 11.26 -10.33 -17.87
CA PHE A 45 11.74 -9.67 -16.66
C PHE A 45 13.27 -9.63 -16.63
N CYS A 46 13.94 -10.76 -16.86
CA CYS A 46 15.40 -10.82 -16.88
C CYS A 46 16.01 -9.96 -17.99
N GLN A 47 15.45 -10.02 -19.21
CA GLN A 47 15.93 -9.21 -20.34
C GLN A 47 15.85 -7.71 -20.07
N ILE A 48 14.76 -7.24 -19.47
CA ILE A 48 14.55 -5.83 -19.14
C ILE A 48 15.43 -5.41 -17.95
N ALA A 49 15.61 -6.29 -16.96
CA ALA A 49 16.48 -6.02 -15.83
C ALA A 49 17.96 -5.89 -16.26
N ILE A 50 18.43 -6.79 -17.13
CA ILE A 50 19.80 -6.75 -17.69
C ILE A 50 20.00 -5.50 -18.56
N SER A 51 18.98 -5.02 -19.26
CA SER A 51 19.08 -3.80 -20.08
C SER A 51 19.16 -2.50 -19.27
N GLY A 52 19.27 -2.57 -17.93
CA GLY A 52 19.34 -1.41 -17.03
C GLY A 52 18.00 -0.68 -16.83
N ALA A 53 16.90 -1.17 -17.41
CA ALA A 53 15.61 -0.46 -17.35
C ALA A 53 15.03 -0.37 -15.94
N TYR A 54 15.52 -1.18 -15.00
CA TYR A 54 15.13 -1.17 -13.59
C TYR A 54 16.24 -0.66 -12.65
N GLU A 55 17.27 0.03 -13.14
CA GLU A 55 18.34 0.61 -12.29
C GLU A 55 17.77 1.50 -11.18
N TYR A 56 16.72 2.27 -11.48
CA TYR A 56 16.03 3.11 -10.50
C TYR A 56 15.38 2.34 -9.34
N MET A 57 15.15 1.03 -9.51
CA MET A 57 14.61 0.14 -8.46
C MET A 57 15.70 -0.51 -7.61
N ASN A 58 16.98 -0.27 -7.92
CA ASN A 58 18.13 -0.87 -7.22
C ASN A 58 18.05 -2.40 -7.15
N ILE A 59 17.72 -3.05 -8.28
CA ILE A 59 17.61 -4.51 -8.37
C ILE A 59 19.00 -5.13 -8.20
N ASN A 60 19.09 -6.13 -7.31
CA ASN A 60 20.28 -6.95 -7.22
C ASN A 60 20.31 -7.98 -8.37
N LEU A 61 21.14 -7.72 -9.37
CA LEU A 61 21.24 -8.53 -10.59
C LEU A 61 21.77 -9.95 -10.34
N VAL A 62 22.45 -10.21 -9.21
CA VAL A 62 22.95 -11.54 -8.83
C VAL A 62 21.82 -12.58 -8.79
N TYR A 63 20.60 -12.17 -8.42
CA TYR A 63 19.46 -13.08 -8.33
C TYR A 63 18.79 -13.38 -9.68
N LEU A 64 19.14 -12.69 -10.77
CA LEU A 64 18.54 -12.94 -12.09
C LEU A 64 18.96 -14.30 -12.67
N GLU A 65 20.13 -14.79 -12.29
CA GLU A 65 20.62 -16.11 -12.72
C GLU A 65 19.95 -17.24 -11.93
N ASN A 66 19.34 -16.94 -10.78
CA ASN A 66 18.68 -17.93 -9.94
C ASN A 66 17.23 -18.17 -10.41
N ILE A 67 17.10 -19.03 -11.42
CA ILE A 67 15.81 -19.42 -12.01
C ILE A 67 14.84 -20.00 -10.97
N GLN A 68 15.34 -20.68 -9.95
CA GLN A 68 14.52 -21.27 -8.90
C GLN A 68 13.82 -20.18 -8.08
N ILE A 69 14.58 -19.20 -7.58
CA ILE A 69 14.02 -18.05 -6.84
C ILE A 69 13.04 -17.29 -7.71
N LEU A 70 13.38 -17.02 -8.97
CA LEU A 70 12.48 -16.33 -9.90
C LEU A 70 11.17 -17.10 -10.11
N THR A 71 11.25 -18.42 -10.24
CA THR A 71 10.09 -19.31 -10.38
C THR A 71 9.21 -19.28 -9.13
N ASP A 72 9.81 -19.33 -7.94
CA ASP A 72 9.09 -19.32 -6.67
C ASP A 72 8.41 -17.97 -6.41
N VAL A 73 9.12 -16.87 -6.67
CA VAL A 73 8.57 -15.51 -6.59
C VAL A 73 7.41 -15.34 -7.56
N TYR A 74 7.56 -15.80 -8.80
CA TYR A 74 6.49 -15.78 -9.79
C TYR A 74 5.28 -16.58 -9.34
N ASN A 75 5.50 -17.82 -8.89
CA ASN A 75 4.41 -18.70 -8.48
C ASN A 75 3.65 -18.12 -7.28
N HIS A 76 4.36 -17.55 -6.31
CA HIS A 76 3.73 -16.85 -5.20
C HIS A 76 2.94 -15.61 -5.68
N PHE A 77 3.51 -14.79 -6.56
CA PHE A 77 2.85 -13.59 -7.06
C PHE A 77 1.58 -13.92 -7.86
N VAL A 78 1.66 -14.83 -8.83
CA VAL A 78 0.55 -15.14 -9.74
C VAL A 78 -0.45 -16.10 -9.09
N ASN A 79 0.01 -17.26 -8.62
CA ASN A 79 -0.88 -18.35 -8.19
C ASN A 79 -1.44 -18.15 -6.78
N TRP A 80 -0.78 -17.34 -5.95
CA TRP A 80 -1.27 -16.98 -4.63
C TRP A 80 -1.81 -15.55 -4.59
N TYR A 81 -0.98 -14.53 -4.77
CA TYR A 81 -1.43 -13.14 -4.56
C TYR A 81 -2.48 -12.69 -5.58
N MET A 82 -2.20 -12.81 -6.88
CA MET A 82 -3.13 -12.41 -7.95
C MET A 82 -4.38 -13.30 -7.97
N ALA A 83 -4.23 -14.61 -7.76
CA ALA A 83 -5.37 -15.52 -7.66
C ALA A 83 -6.32 -15.15 -6.50
N GLN A 84 -5.79 -14.73 -5.35
CA GLN A 84 -6.61 -14.25 -4.23
C GLN A 84 -7.34 -12.95 -4.57
N GLN A 85 -6.70 -12.04 -5.29
CA GLN A 85 -7.35 -10.81 -5.78
C GLN A 85 -8.47 -11.14 -6.77
N PHE A 86 -8.21 -12.02 -7.73
CA PHE A 86 -9.18 -12.48 -8.71
C PHE A 86 -10.40 -13.12 -8.03
N LYS A 87 -10.18 -14.04 -7.09
CA LYS A 87 -11.27 -14.70 -6.34
C LYS A 87 -12.12 -13.71 -5.53
N LYS A 88 -11.54 -12.60 -5.07
CA LYS A 88 -12.30 -11.53 -4.39
C LYS A 88 -13.15 -10.73 -5.37
N GLU A 89 -12.59 -10.32 -6.50
CA GLU A 89 -13.33 -9.58 -7.54
C GLU A 89 -14.43 -10.41 -8.17
N ALA A 90 -14.18 -11.71 -8.39
CA ALA A 90 -15.17 -12.65 -8.92
C ALA A 90 -16.38 -12.81 -7.99
N LYS A 91 -16.19 -12.65 -6.66
CA LYS A 91 -17.27 -12.72 -5.67
C LYS A 91 -18.01 -11.39 -5.50
N GLU A 92 -17.28 -10.28 -5.48
CA GLU A 92 -17.83 -8.94 -5.35
C GLU A 92 -16.98 -7.97 -6.17
N ALA A 93 -17.55 -7.48 -7.28
CA ALA A 93 -16.89 -6.50 -8.12
C ALA A 93 -16.56 -5.22 -7.34
N GLY A 94 -15.32 -4.74 -7.47
CA GLY A 94 -14.79 -3.59 -6.76
C GLY A 94 -14.37 -3.88 -5.32
N LYS A 95 -14.36 -5.15 -4.87
CA LYS A 95 -14.00 -5.48 -3.48
C LYS A 95 -12.56 -5.11 -3.14
N ASN A 96 -11.60 -5.33 -4.04
CA ASN A 96 -10.21 -4.98 -3.74
C ASN A 96 -10.03 -3.46 -3.63
N ALA A 97 -10.75 -2.68 -4.43
CA ALA A 97 -10.75 -1.22 -4.34
C ALA A 97 -11.32 -0.77 -2.97
N LYS A 98 -12.50 -1.26 -2.58
CA LYS A 98 -13.11 -0.98 -1.27
C LYS A 98 -12.20 -1.38 -0.11
N ASP A 99 -11.58 -2.55 -0.17
CA ASP A 99 -10.65 -3.03 0.86
C ASP A 99 -9.37 -2.17 0.92
N LYS A 100 -8.86 -1.70 -0.24
CA LYS A 100 -7.71 -0.81 -0.32
C LYS A 100 -8.00 0.55 0.33
N GLU A 101 -9.16 1.13 0.04
CA GLU A 101 -9.64 2.36 0.67
C GLU A 101 -9.82 2.19 2.18
N ARG A 102 -10.51 1.11 2.60
CA ARG A 102 -10.68 0.78 4.02
C ARG A 102 -9.34 0.64 4.73
N ARG A 103 -8.37 -0.07 4.14
CA ARG A 103 -7.02 -0.22 4.69
C ARG A 103 -6.28 1.11 4.75
N ALA A 104 -6.45 2.00 3.77
CA ALA A 104 -5.84 3.33 3.80
C ALA A 104 -6.37 4.17 4.98
N VAL A 105 -7.69 4.17 5.19
CA VAL A 105 -8.32 4.83 6.34
C VAL A 105 -7.82 4.24 7.66
N LEU A 106 -7.75 2.91 7.78
CA LEU A 106 -7.23 2.25 8.97
C LEU A 106 -5.76 2.59 9.25
N ARG A 107 -4.89 2.60 8.23
CA ARG A 107 -3.49 3.01 8.37
C ARG A 107 -3.37 4.45 8.85
N TYR A 108 -4.17 5.35 8.30
CA TYR A 108 -4.21 6.74 8.74
C TYR A 108 -4.61 6.86 10.22
N ARG A 109 -5.68 6.17 10.63
CA ARG A 109 -6.13 6.13 12.04
C ARG A 109 -5.07 5.56 12.98
N LEU A 110 -4.38 4.49 12.57
CA LEU A 110 -3.31 3.90 13.37
C LEU A 110 -2.12 4.84 13.53
N ARG A 111 -1.76 5.57 12.48
CA ARG A 111 -0.72 6.60 12.53
C ARG A 111 -1.08 7.69 13.53
N LEU A 112 -2.30 8.22 13.49
CA LEU A 112 -2.76 9.24 14.44
C LEU A 112 -2.82 8.73 15.87
N LYS A 113 -3.36 7.54 16.09
CA LYS A 113 -3.36 6.87 17.40
C LYS A 113 -1.94 6.83 17.97
N ASN A 114 -0.96 6.38 17.17
CA ASN A 114 0.43 6.31 17.63
C ASN A 114 0.98 7.70 17.97
N LEU A 115 0.80 8.69 17.08
CA LEU A 115 1.24 10.07 17.31
C LEU A 115 0.65 10.65 18.61
N TRP A 116 -0.67 10.58 18.77
CA TRP A 116 -1.38 11.11 19.93
C TRP A 116 -1.00 10.42 21.22
N TYR A 117 -0.93 9.08 21.21
CA TYR A 117 -0.52 8.31 22.38
C TYR A 117 0.92 8.68 22.79
N THR A 118 1.86 8.73 21.85
CA THR A 118 3.25 9.11 22.16
C THR A 118 3.35 10.52 22.74
N PHE A 119 2.60 11.47 22.20
CA PHE A 119 2.57 12.83 22.73
C PHE A 119 1.97 12.90 24.14
N ALA A 120 0.86 12.19 24.39
CA ALA A 120 0.20 12.17 25.68
C ALA A 120 1.10 11.56 26.78
N VAL A 121 1.81 10.48 26.46
CA VAL A 121 2.79 9.87 27.38
C VAL A 121 3.94 10.83 27.65
N ALA A 122 4.52 11.44 26.60
CA ALA A 122 5.65 12.36 26.74
C ALA A 122 5.32 13.61 27.58
N ASN A 123 4.06 14.06 27.57
CA ASN A 123 3.60 15.23 28.31
C ASN A 123 2.90 14.87 29.64
N GLY A 124 2.97 13.61 30.09
CA GLY A 124 2.47 13.21 31.40
C GLY A 124 0.95 13.28 31.57
N PHE A 125 0.18 13.09 30.49
CA PHE A 125 -1.28 13.10 30.59
C PHE A 125 -1.79 11.96 31.47
N PRO A 126 -2.92 12.13 32.20
CA PRO A 126 -3.50 11.07 33.01
C PRO A 126 -3.79 9.80 32.20
N ASN A 127 -3.60 8.62 32.81
CA ASN A 127 -3.74 7.32 32.17
C ASN A 127 -5.11 7.15 31.47
N ARG A 128 -6.18 7.70 32.06
CA ARG A 128 -7.52 7.71 31.46
C ARG A 128 -7.54 8.29 30.04
N TYR A 129 -6.81 9.38 29.79
CA TYR A 129 -6.73 9.99 28.47
C TYR A 129 -5.83 9.20 27.53
N GLN A 130 -4.74 8.61 28.04
CA GLN A 130 -3.86 7.76 27.23
C GLN A 130 -4.61 6.53 26.68
N ILE A 131 -5.46 5.90 27.49
CA ILE A 131 -6.30 4.76 27.09
C ILE A 131 -7.26 5.17 25.97
N ILE A 132 -7.93 6.32 26.09
CA ILE A 132 -8.85 6.84 25.07
C ILE A 132 -8.10 7.13 23.76
N LEU A 133 -6.91 7.73 23.84
CA LEU A 133 -6.08 8.03 22.67
C LEU A 133 -5.48 6.78 22.03
N ALA A 134 -5.36 5.67 22.77
CA ALA A 134 -4.80 4.42 22.28
C ALA A 134 -5.77 3.56 21.45
N ASP A 135 -7.07 3.89 21.38
CA ASP A 135 -8.06 3.14 20.60
C ASP A 135 -8.29 3.75 19.20
N PRO A 136 -7.91 3.07 18.10
CA PRO A 136 -8.18 3.53 16.73
C PRO A 136 -9.66 3.73 16.40
N LYS A 137 -10.58 3.08 17.12
CA LYS A 137 -12.03 3.17 16.89
C LYS A 137 -12.64 4.41 17.52
N ALA A 138 -12.06 4.94 18.60
CA ALA A 138 -12.47 6.20 19.22
C ALA A 138 -12.22 7.41 18.30
N HIS A 139 -11.39 7.24 17.28
CA HIS A 139 -10.91 8.30 16.38
C HIS A 139 -11.63 8.31 15.03
N ARG A 140 -12.86 7.76 14.99
CA ARG A 140 -13.67 7.61 13.77
C ARG A 140 -14.01 8.93 13.07
N ASN A 141 -13.75 10.06 13.72
CA ASN A 141 -14.05 11.40 13.21
C ASN A 141 -13.23 11.80 11.97
N ASP A 142 -12.11 11.15 11.65
CA ASP A 142 -11.31 11.56 10.49
C ASP A 142 -11.78 10.92 9.17
N GLU A 143 -12.54 11.69 8.39
CA GLU A 143 -12.94 11.35 7.04
C GLU A 143 -12.13 12.15 6.02
N PHE A 144 -11.78 11.50 4.92
CA PHE A 144 -11.18 12.19 3.78
C PHE A 144 -12.20 13.16 3.20
N ASP A 145 -11.82 14.42 3.06
CA ASP A 145 -12.59 15.40 2.34
C ASP A 145 -12.01 15.56 0.92
N PRO A 146 -12.75 15.12 -0.12
CA PRO A 146 -12.28 15.21 -1.50
C PRO A 146 -12.15 16.66 -1.98
N ILE A 147 -12.83 17.61 -1.34
CA ILE A 147 -12.79 19.03 -1.74
C ILE A 147 -11.47 19.66 -1.28
N SER A 148 -11.10 19.48 -0.01
CA SER A 148 -9.85 20.02 0.55
C SER A 148 -8.62 19.13 0.34
N ASN A 149 -8.79 17.92 -0.21
CA ASN A 149 -7.77 16.91 -0.40
C ASN A 149 -6.98 16.59 0.91
N LYS A 150 -7.68 16.66 2.05
CA LYS A 150 -7.11 16.46 3.38
C LYS A 150 -8.06 15.60 4.21
N TYR A 151 -7.49 14.87 5.18
CA TYR A 151 -8.28 14.19 6.20
C TYR A 151 -8.70 15.21 7.25
N MET A 152 -10.00 15.32 7.49
CA MET A 152 -10.58 16.27 8.45
C MET A 152 -11.39 15.53 9.52
N ILE A 153 -11.32 16.06 10.75
CA ILE A 153 -12.16 15.62 11.87
C ILE A 153 -13.60 16.09 11.62
N LYS A 154 -14.43 15.23 11.01
CA LYS A 154 -15.88 15.40 10.90
C LYS A 154 -16.60 15.02 12.19
N LYS A 155 -17.74 15.66 12.44
CA LYS A 155 -18.64 15.35 13.56
C LYS A 155 -19.31 13.99 13.30
N LEU A 156 -19.07 13.01 14.17
CA LEU A 156 -19.82 11.76 14.15
C LEU A 156 -21.24 12.01 14.68
N GLU A 157 -22.27 11.43 14.03
CA GLU A 157 -23.67 11.59 14.45
C GLU A 157 -23.94 11.15 15.90
N CYS A 158 -23.17 10.19 16.41
CA CYS A 158 -23.21 9.73 17.81
C CYS A 158 -22.09 10.28 18.70
N GLY A 159 -21.28 11.23 18.21
CA GLY A 159 -20.18 11.83 18.96
C GLY A 159 -20.57 13.06 19.76
N SER A 160 -20.08 13.18 21.01
CA SER A 160 -20.23 14.42 21.78
C SER A 160 -19.42 15.54 21.14
N GLU A 161 -20.04 16.71 20.95
CA GLU A 161 -19.38 17.90 20.40
C GLU A 161 -18.16 18.33 21.21
N LYS A 162 -18.20 18.14 22.53
CA LYS A 162 -17.08 18.42 23.44
C LYS A 162 -15.87 17.53 23.15
N ALA A 163 -16.09 16.27 22.79
CA ALA A 163 -15.01 15.35 22.42
C ALA A 163 -14.33 15.78 21.12
N THR A 164 -15.11 16.22 20.12
CA THR A 164 -14.56 16.76 18.86
C THR A 164 -13.72 18.01 19.09
N ILE A 165 -14.20 18.94 19.92
CA ILE A 165 -13.45 20.16 20.29
C ILE A 165 -12.15 19.81 21.01
N PHE A 166 -12.20 18.86 21.96
CA PHE A 166 -11.01 18.37 22.67
C PHE A 166 -9.96 17.83 21.69
N MET A 167 -10.35 16.93 20.78
CA MET A 167 -9.41 16.33 19.82
C MET A 167 -8.81 17.37 18.87
N ARG A 168 -9.59 18.38 18.46
CA ARG A 168 -9.08 19.48 17.61
C ARG A 168 -8.01 20.29 18.35
N ARG A 169 -8.30 20.73 19.58
CA ARG A 169 -7.34 21.48 20.41
C ARG A 169 -6.09 20.66 20.70
N PHE A 170 -6.25 19.38 20.98
CA PHE A 170 -5.12 18.48 21.20
C PHE A 170 -4.21 18.37 19.97
N ASN A 171 -4.80 18.25 18.78
CA ASN A 171 -4.05 18.27 17.52
C ASN A 171 -3.31 19.61 17.29
N GLU A 172 -3.95 20.74 17.61
CA GLU A 172 -3.31 22.06 17.52
C GLU A 172 -2.08 22.15 18.42
N GLU A 173 -2.14 21.61 19.65
CA GLU A 173 -0.99 21.58 20.56
C GLU A 173 0.16 20.70 20.05
N ILE A 174 -0.15 19.55 19.42
CA ILE A 174 0.87 18.70 18.78
C ILE A 174 1.54 19.45 17.64
N VAL A 175 0.78 20.09 16.76
CA VAL A 175 1.32 20.87 15.63
C VAL A 175 2.19 22.03 16.14
N LYS A 176 1.76 22.73 17.20
CA LYS A 176 2.56 23.77 17.85
C LYS A 176 3.88 23.21 18.41
N ALA A 177 3.83 22.07 19.11
CA ALA A 177 5.01 21.41 19.66
C ALA A 177 5.99 20.95 18.56
N GLU A 178 5.49 20.40 17.45
CA GLU A 178 6.34 20.03 16.30
C GLU A 178 6.99 21.26 15.65
N SER A 179 6.24 22.35 15.49
CA SER A 179 6.75 23.58 14.87
C SER A 179 7.84 24.24 15.71
N THR A 180 7.72 24.17 17.04
CA THR A 180 8.71 24.71 17.98
C THR A 180 9.96 23.83 18.05
N SER A 181 9.79 22.51 17.98
CA SER A 181 10.91 21.55 17.87
C SER A 181 11.72 21.75 16.58
N ARG A 182 11.07 21.87 15.41
CA ARG A 182 11.74 22.11 14.13
C ARG A 182 12.52 23.43 14.11
N LYS A 183 11.95 24.51 14.68
CA LYS A 183 12.64 25.81 14.82
C LYS A 183 13.88 25.74 15.70
N LYS A 184 13.90 24.88 16.73
CA LYS A 184 15.09 24.64 17.55
C LYS A 184 16.16 23.87 16.78
N SER A 185 15.78 22.83 16.03
CA SER A 185 16.71 22.02 15.23
C SER A 185 17.35 22.76 14.05
N GLN A 186 16.70 23.79 13.49
CA GLN A 186 17.25 24.61 12.40
C GLN A 186 18.15 25.77 12.89
N ARG A 187 18.17 26.03 14.20
CA ARG A 187 19.03 27.05 14.82
C ARG A 187 20.30 26.47 15.44
N CYS A 188 20.48 25.16 15.38
CA CYS A 188 21.69 24.45 15.80
C CYS A 188 22.53 24.09 14.58
#